data_AF-A0A5P8MTW9-F1
#
_entry.id   AF-A0A5P8MTW9-F1
#
_cell.length_a   1.000
_cell.length_b   1.000
_cell.length_c   1.000
_cell.angle_alpha   90.00
_cell.angle_beta   90.00
_cell.angle_gamma   90.00
#
_symmetry.space_group_name_H-M   'P 1'
#
loop_
_entity.id
_entity.type
_entity.pdbx_description
1 polymer ?
#
loop_
_entity_poly.entity_id
_entity_poly.type
_entity_poly.pdbx_seq_one_letter_code
_entity_poly.pdbx_strand_id
1 'polypeptide(L)'
;MHRLPKLSRRMRRALLLAPVLGLTLAVAGCETLDSINPFVEREKLLPGARAPVFPEGVPGVDYNQPPPQPANSSYGYPPAEPAPAEPATTGAAPSGQ
;
A
#
# COMPACT_ATOMS: atom_id res chain seq x y z
N MET A 1 -0.69 48.03 9.36
CA MET A 1 -1.89 47.79 8.51
C MET A 1 -1.45 47.23 7.16
N HIS A 2 -1.45 45.90 6.97
CA HIS A 2 -1.19 45.32 5.65
C HIS A 2 -2.48 45.30 4.83
N ARG A 3 -2.57 46.17 3.81
CA ARG A 3 -3.68 46.13 2.84
C ARG A 3 -3.37 45.02 1.83
N LEU A 4 -4.24 44.01 1.77
CA LEU A 4 -4.17 42.99 0.73
C LEU A 4 -4.49 43.63 -0.64
N PRO A 5 -3.72 43.29 -1.69
CA PRO A 5 -3.95 43.81 -3.02
C PRO A 5 -5.33 43.36 -3.54
N LYS A 6 -6.08 44.26 -4.18
CA LYS A 6 -7.32 43.90 -4.87
C LYS A 6 -6.98 43.06 -6.10
N LEU A 7 -6.96 41.74 -5.93
CA LEU A 7 -6.85 40.81 -7.05
C LEU A 7 -8.05 40.94 -7.99
N SER A 8 -7.77 41.11 -9.28
CA SER A 8 -8.79 41.10 -10.34
C SER A 8 -9.54 39.77 -10.36
N ARG A 9 -10.80 39.78 -10.82
CA ARG A 9 -11.65 38.59 -10.88
C ARG A 9 -11.01 37.46 -11.71
N ARG A 10 -10.23 37.82 -12.74
CA ARG A 10 -9.45 36.88 -13.55
C ARG A 10 -8.28 36.28 -12.77
N MET A 11 -7.54 37.09 -12.01
CA MET A 11 -6.40 36.62 -11.21
C MET A 11 -6.85 35.70 -10.06
N ARG A 12 -7.99 36.00 -9.43
CA ARG A 12 -8.59 35.10 -8.43
C ARG A 12 -9.00 33.75 -9.02
N ARG A 13 -9.59 33.75 -10.22
CA ARG A 13 -9.96 32.51 -10.92
C ARG A 13 -8.71 31.70 -11.30
N ALA A 14 -7.67 32.35 -11.79
CA ALA A 14 -6.41 31.68 -12.11
C ALA A 14 -5.76 31.05 -10.87
N LEU A 15 -5.73 31.78 -9.75
CA LEU A 15 -5.22 31.26 -8.47
C LEU A 15 -6.01 30.06 -7.93
N LEU A 16 -7.32 30.03 -8.15
CA LEU A 16 -8.16 28.90 -7.73
C LEU A 16 -8.07 27.72 -8.71
N LEU A 17 -7.89 27.97 -10.00
CA LEU A 17 -7.83 26.91 -11.02
C LEU A 17 -6.44 26.27 -11.12
N ALA A 18 -5.37 27.01 -10.84
CA ALA A 18 -3.99 26.49 -10.87
C ALA A 18 -3.78 25.23 -10.01
N PRO A 19 -4.18 25.18 -8.72
CA PRO A 19 -4.00 23.97 -7.92
C PRO A 19 -4.88 22.82 -8.42
N VAL A 20 -6.11 23.09 -8.88
CA VAL A 20 -7.00 22.07 -9.43
C VAL A 20 -6.39 21.43 -10.66
N LEU A 21 -5.93 22.24 -11.63
CA LEU A 21 -5.23 21.75 -12.81
C LEU A 21 -3.97 20.97 -12.44
N GLY A 22 -3.15 21.51 -11.53
CA GLY A 22 -1.92 20.86 -11.07
C GLY A 22 -2.17 19.48 -10.46
N LEU A 23 -3.16 19.36 -9.56
CA LEU A 23 -3.54 18.09 -8.94
C LEU A 23 -4.11 17.09 -9.96
N THR A 24 -4.95 17.55 -10.90
CA THR A 24 -5.50 16.66 -11.93
C THR A 24 -4.42 16.11 -12.86
N LEU A 25 -3.43 16.92 -13.26
CA LEU A 25 -2.30 16.46 -14.05
C LEU A 25 -1.37 15.55 -13.25
N ALA A 26 -1.13 15.84 -11.97
CA ALA A 26 -0.27 15.01 -11.12
C ALA A 26 -0.85 13.61 -10.95
N VAL A 27 -2.15 13.49 -10.69
CA VAL A 27 -2.82 12.18 -10.54
C VAL A 27 -2.86 11.41 -11.86
N ALA A 28 -3.17 12.07 -12.98
CA ALA A 28 -3.14 11.43 -14.29
C ALA A 28 -1.71 11.04 -14.73
N GLY A 29 -0.70 11.75 -14.23
CA GLY A 29 0.71 11.55 -14.57
C GLY A 29 1.43 10.49 -13.74
N CYS A 30 0.89 10.00 -12.62
CA CYS A 30 1.58 9.03 -11.76
C CYS A 30 1.94 7.72 -12.51
N GLU A 31 1.05 7.18 -13.32
CA GLU A 31 1.32 6.00 -14.16
C GLU A 31 2.32 6.30 -15.29
N THR A 32 2.29 7.52 -15.82
CA THR A 32 3.18 7.94 -16.91
C THR A 32 4.61 8.22 -16.42
N LEU A 33 4.77 8.70 -15.18
CA LEU A 33 6.06 8.94 -14.55
C LEU A 33 6.86 7.64 -14.31
N ASP A 34 6.20 6.52 -14.04
CA ASP A 34 6.85 5.20 -13.95
C ASP A 34 7.42 4.75 -15.31
N SER A 35 6.69 5.02 -16.39
CA SER A 35 7.11 4.69 -17.75
C SER A 35 8.20 5.63 -18.32
N ILE A 36 8.26 6.87 -17.83
CA ILE A 36 9.30 7.84 -18.18
C ILE A 36 10.42 7.72 -17.15
N ASN A 37 11.23 6.68 -17.27
CA ASN A 37 12.48 6.58 -16.51
C ASN A 37 13.59 7.36 -17.25
N PRO A 38 13.96 8.58 -16.82
CA PRO A 38 15.02 9.36 -17.46
C PRO A 38 16.42 8.79 -17.23
N PHE A 39 16.56 7.78 -16.37
CA PHE A 39 17.84 7.18 -15.98
C PHE A 39 18.16 5.86 -16.69
N VAL A 40 17.33 5.40 -17.65
CA VAL A 40 17.57 4.18 -18.44
C VAL A 40 17.97 2.98 -17.56
N GLU A 41 17.41 2.87 -16.37
CA GLU A 41 17.62 1.74 -15.47
C GLU A 41 16.75 0.55 -15.90
N ARG A 42 16.76 0.20 -17.19
CA ARG A 42 16.20 -1.08 -17.60
C ARG A 42 17.11 -2.14 -17.02
N GLU A 43 16.71 -2.69 -15.88
CA GLU A 43 17.38 -3.81 -15.24
C GLU A 43 17.52 -4.92 -16.28
N LYS A 44 18.75 -5.12 -16.75
CA LYS A 44 19.06 -6.24 -17.62
C LYS A 44 18.76 -7.49 -16.81
N LEU A 45 17.78 -8.27 -17.27
CA LEU A 45 17.46 -9.56 -16.68
C LEU A 45 18.77 -10.34 -16.52
N LEU A 46 19.12 -10.66 -15.27
CA LEU A 46 20.30 -11.44 -14.99
C LEU A 46 20.20 -12.77 -15.74
N PRO A 47 21.24 -13.18 -16.47
CA PRO A 47 21.22 -14.46 -17.16
C PRO A 47 21.10 -15.61 -16.16
N GLY A 48 20.38 -16.66 -16.52
CA GLY A 48 20.23 -17.88 -15.73
C GLY A 48 18.80 -18.14 -15.25
N ALA A 49 18.53 -19.40 -14.89
CA ALA A 49 17.25 -19.82 -14.34
C ALA A 49 17.19 -19.48 -12.84
N ARG A 50 16.10 -18.82 -12.42
CA ARG A 50 15.82 -18.62 -11.00
C ARG A 50 15.30 -19.93 -10.42
N ALA A 51 16.15 -20.64 -9.69
CA ALA A 51 15.78 -21.85 -8.96
C ALA A 51 15.80 -21.57 -7.44
N PRO A 52 14.98 -22.25 -6.64
CA PRO A 52 15.08 -22.16 -5.19
C PRO A 52 16.46 -22.65 -4.75
N VAL A 53 17.18 -21.80 -4.02
CA VAL A 53 18.51 -22.14 -3.47
C VAL A 53 18.41 -23.27 -2.44
N PHE A 54 17.24 -23.40 -1.81
CA PHE A 54 16.92 -24.40 -0.79
C PHE A 54 15.59 -25.07 -1.12
N PRO A 55 15.56 -26.09 -1.99
CA PRO A 55 14.31 -26.72 -2.44
C PRO A 55 13.53 -27.38 -1.28
N GLU A 56 14.24 -27.93 -0.30
CA GLU A 56 13.66 -28.60 0.87
C GLU A 56 13.51 -27.67 2.10
N GLY A 57 13.69 -26.35 1.92
CA GLY A 57 13.68 -25.37 3.01
C GLY A 57 15.08 -25.04 3.55
N VAL A 58 15.16 -23.94 4.30
CA VAL A 58 16.45 -23.40 4.78
C VAL A 58 17.01 -24.27 5.90
N PRO A 59 18.26 -24.78 5.80
CA PRO A 59 18.86 -25.57 6.86
C PRO A 59 18.87 -24.82 8.21
N GLY A 60 18.39 -25.47 9.26
CA GLY A 60 18.34 -24.90 10.61
C GLY A 60 17.12 -24.03 10.91
N VAL A 61 16.18 -23.87 9.97
CA VAL A 61 14.89 -23.23 10.23
C VAL A 61 13.86 -24.30 10.57
N ASP A 62 13.33 -24.27 11.79
CA ASP A 62 12.14 -25.03 12.16
C ASP A 62 10.88 -24.21 11.86
N TYR A 63 10.15 -24.62 10.82
CA TYR A 63 8.91 -23.96 10.39
C TYR A 63 7.71 -24.26 11.27
N ASN A 64 7.84 -25.18 12.24
CA ASN A 64 6.78 -25.47 13.21
C ASN A 64 6.83 -24.57 14.45
N GLN A 65 7.83 -23.70 14.55
CA GLN A 65 7.96 -22.74 15.64
C GLN A 65 7.63 -21.32 15.17
N PRO A 66 7.01 -20.49 16.03
CA PRO A 66 6.85 -19.07 15.74
C PRO A 66 8.21 -18.42 15.41
N PRO A 67 8.29 -17.56 14.39
CA PRO A 67 9.53 -16.86 14.07
C PRO A 67 10.07 -16.12 15.30
N PRO A 68 11.38 -16.23 15.59
CA PRO A 68 11.96 -15.54 16.74
C PRO A 68 11.76 -14.03 16.58
N GLN A 69 11.12 -13.43 17.58
CA GLN A 69 10.94 -11.98 17.60
C GLN A 69 12.29 -11.31 17.90
N PRO A 70 12.70 -10.28 17.14
CA PRO A 70 13.92 -9.56 17.47
C PRO A 70 13.79 -8.87 18.83
N ALA A 71 14.90 -8.66 19.54
CA ALA A 71 14.91 -8.23 20.94
C ALA A 71 14.27 -6.84 21.19
N ASN A 72 14.05 -6.06 20.13
CA ASN A 72 13.39 -4.76 20.14
C ASN A 72 11.90 -4.82 19.74
N SER A 73 11.31 -6.01 19.65
CA SER A 73 9.89 -6.16 19.32
C SER A 73 9.03 -5.81 20.53
N SER A 74 8.21 -4.78 20.41
CA SER A 74 7.29 -4.33 21.46
C SER A 74 5.90 -4.98 21.39
N TYR A 75 5.74 -6.09 20.67
CA TYR A 75 4.45 -6.77 20.55
C TYR A 75 4.06 -7.45 21.88
N GLY A 76 3.47 -6.67 22.78
CA GLY A 76 2.55 -7.18 23.79
C GLY A 76 1.20 -7.39 23.12
N TYR A 77 0.84 -8.64 22.85
CA TYR A 77 -0.52 -8.97 22.44
C TYR A 77 -1.44 -8.70 23.65
N PRO A 78 -2.38 -7.74 23.60
CA PRO A 78 -3.43 -7.72 24.61
C PRO A 78 -4.21 -9.04 24.47
N PRO A 79 -4.60 -9.70 25.58
CA PRO A 79 -5.46 -10.87 25.51
C PRO A 79 -6.65 -10.54 24.62
N ALA A 80 -6.97 -11.42 23.67
CA ALA A 80 -8.15 -11.26 22.84
C ALA A 80 -9.36 -11.17 23.78
N GLU A 81 -9.92 -9.98 23.91
CA GLU A 81 -11.18 -9.79 24.62
C GLU A 81 -12.22 -10.62 23.85
N PRO A 82 -13.00 -11.48 24.52
CA PRO A 82 -13.97 -12.30 23.84
C PRO A 82 -14.94 -11.39 23.09
N ALA A 83 -14.97 -11.52 21.77
CA ALA A 83 -15.91 -10.81 20.92
C ALA A 83 -17.34 -11.11 21.43
N PRO A 84 -18.21 -10.09 21.59
CA PRO A 84 -19.61 -10.30 21.90
C PRO A 84 -20.20 -11.28 20.88
N ALA A 85 -20.89 -12.33 21.36
CA ALA A 85 -21.53 -13.31 20.50
C ALA A 85 -22.50 -12.60 19.54
N GLU A 86 -22.17 -12.58 18.25
CA GLU A 86 -23.13 -12.21 17.22
C GLU A 86 -24.26 -13.25 17.23
N PRO A 87 -25.54 -12.82 17.18
CA PRO A 87 -26.66 -13.73 17.14
C PRO A 87 -26.59 -14.58 15.88
N ALA A 88 -26.64 -15.91 16.06
CA ALA A 88 -26.68 -16.89 15.00
C ALA A 88 -27.78 -16.56 13.99
N THR A 89 -27.40 -16.04 12.83
CA THR A 89 -28.30 -16.07 11.68
C THR A 89 -28.43 -17.52 11.27
N THR A 90 -29.65 -18.02 11.43
CA THR A 90 -30.09 -19.33 11.00
C THR A 90 -29.92 -19.43 9.49
N GLY A 91 -28.74 -19.86 9.06
CA GLY A 91 -28.48 -20.36 7.71
C GLY A 91 -29.02 -21.78 7.64
N ALA A 92 -30.33 -21.91 7.43
CA ALA A 92 -30.95 -23.16 7.06
C ALA A 92 -30.29 -23.68 5.76
N ALA A 93 -29.69 -24.87 5.85
CA ALA A 93 -29.49 -25.71 4.68
C ALA A 93 -30.85 -25.95 3.99
N PRO A 94 -30.83 -26.19 2.68
CA PRO A 94 -31.20 -27.55 2.29
C PRO A 94 -30.22 -28.16 1.32
N SER A 95 -29.61 -29.25 1.77
CA SER A 95 -29.29 -30.40 0.94
C SER A 95 -30.60 -31.09 0.52
N GLY A 96 -30.74 -31.43 -0.76
CA GLY A 96 -31.66 -32.48 -1.23
C GLY A 96 -32.59 -32.13 -2.39
N GLN A 97 -32.14 -32.35 -3.62
CA GLN A 97 -32.62 -33.40 -4.53
C GLN A 97 -31.79 -33.43 -5.82
#